data_AF-A0AAE4EB52-F1
#
_entry.id   AF-A0AAE4EB52-F1
#
_cell.length_a   1.000
_cell.length_b   1.000
_cell.length_c   1.000
_cell.angle_alpha   90.00
_cell.angle_beta   90.00
_cell.angle_gamma   90.00
#
_symmetry.space_group_name_H-M   'P 1'
#
loop_
_entity.id
_entity.type
_entity.pdbx_description
1 polymer ?
#
loop_
_entity_poly.entity_id
_entity_poly.type
_entity_poly.pdbx_seq_one_letter_code
_entity_poly.pdbx_strand_id
1 'polypeptide(L)'
;MYNWKLDTAVKLAKENFLSGIQIAFDNGSTRPYHLHFMTRCGDTAQLVTTHTQKEKRKVRDFSTKGSVIRFLDARFPGYDNLLKDEVKVTKTV
;
A
#
# COMPACT_ATOMS: atom_id res chain seq x y z
N MET A 1 -1.42 -12.39 4.78
CA MET A 1 -1.18 -11.05 4.21
C MET A 1 -0.36 -11.22 2.93
N TYR A 2 -0.82 -10.65 1.81
CA TYR A 2 -0.21 -10.81 0.48
C TYR A 2 0.75 -9.66 0.15
N ASN A 3 1.53 -9.81 -0.92
CA ASN A 3 2.49 -8.81 -1.40
C ASN A 3 2.27 -8.49 -2.88
N TRP A 4 1.85 -7.28 -3.20
CA TRP A 4 1.49 -6.86 -4.55
C TRP A 4 2.37 -5.73 -5.08
N LYS A 5 2.74 -5.86 -6.36
CA LYS A 5 3.23 -4.71 -7.13
C LYS A 5 2.07 -3.72 -7.32
N LEU A 6 2.40 -2.45 -7.49
CA LEU A 6 1.39 -1.42 -7.73
C LEU A 6 0.51 -1.75 -8.94
N ASP A 7 1.09 -2.22 -10.05
CA ASP A 7 0.34 -2.57 -11.26
C ASP A 7 -0.74 -3.63 -11.01
N THR A 8 -0.49 -4.57 -10.09
CA THR A 8 -1.50 -5.56 -9.69
C THR A 8 -2.65 -4.88 -8.96
N ALA A 9 -2.37 -3.99 -8.01
CA ALA A 9 -3.39 -3.24 -7.30
C ALA A 9 -4.22 -2.37 -8.25
N VAL A 10 -3.59 -1.71 -9.23
CA VAL A 10 -4.27 -0.89 -10.25
C VAL A 10 -5.21 -1.74 -11.10
N LYS A 11 -4.79 -2.94 -11.53
CA LYS A 11 -5.67 -3.85 -12.28
C LYS A 11 -6.88 -4.29 -11.45
N LEU A 12 -6.66 -4.67 -10.20
CA LEU A 12 -7.73 -5.09 -9.29
C LEU A 12 -8.69 -3.95 -8.93
N ALA A 13 -8.22 -2.70 -8.88
CA ALA A 13 -9.12 -1.54 -8.77
C ALA A 13 -10.03 -1.41 -9.99
N LYS A 14 -9.48 -1.53 -11.20
CA LYS A 14 -10.26 -1.44 -12.45
C LYS A 14 -11.31 -2.54 -12.56
N GLU A 15 -10.99 -3.73 -12.06
CA GLU A 15 -11.91 -4.87 -11.98
C GLU A 15 -12.88 -4.79 -10.79
N ASN A 16 -12.89 -3.67 -10.05
CA ASN A 16 -13.75 -3.45 -8.89
C ASN A 16 -13.55 -4.48 -7.78
N PHE A 17 -12.35 -5.06 -7.68
CA PHE A 17 -12.00 -6.09 -6.70
C PHE A 17 -11.41 -5.50 -5.41
N LEU A 18 -10.83 -4.30 -5.49
CA LEU A 18 -10.41 -3.55 -4.30
C LEU A 18 -11.63 -2.96 -3.58
N SER A 19 -11.66 -3.11 -2.27
CA SER A 19 -12.61 -2.44 -1.37
C SER A 19 -12.03 -1.15 -0.77
N GLY A 20 -10.71 -0.99 -0.84
CA GLY A 20 -10.05 0.28 -0.49
C GLY A 20 -8.53 0.18 -0.38
N ILE A 21 -7.92 1.33 -0.12
CA ILE A 21 -6.50 1.52 0.12
C ILE A 21 -6.37 2.11 1.52
N GLN A 22 -5.46 1.57 2.32
CA GLN A 22 -5.19 2.03 3.67
C GLN A 22 -3.72 2.37 3.84
N ILE A 23 -3.47 3.54 4.42
CA ILE A 23 -2.14 3.91 4.88
C ILE A 23 -2.00 3.37 6.30
N ALA A 24 -0.99 2.55 6.53
CA ALA A 24 -0.67 2.05 7.85
C ALA A 24 0.63 2.67 8.37
N PHE A 25 0.74 2.76 9.70
CA PHE A 25 1.81 3.44 10.41
C PHE A 25 2.40 2.49 11.47
N ASP A 26 3.71 2.26 11.40
CA ASP A 26 4.51 1.47 12.35
C ASP A 26 5.55 2.37 13.04
N ASN A 27 5.46 2.51 14.36
CA ASN A 27 6.33 3.41 15.12
C ASN A 27 7.78 2.91 15.26
N GLY A 28 8.05 1.64 14.93
CA GLY A 28 9.37 1.01 15.11
C GLY A 28 10.36 1.29 13.97
N SER A 29 9.95 2.02 12.94
CA SER A 29 10.73 2.23 11.72
C SER A 29 11.00 3.71 11.44
N THR A 30 12.20 4.02 10.92
CA THR A 30 12.53 5.34 10.36
C THR A 30 11.71 5.67 9.10
N ARG A 31 11.05 4.66 8.52
CA ARG A 31 10.06 4.78 7.44
C ARG A 31 8.75 4.14 7.93
N PRO A 32 7.98 4.86 8.76
CA PRO A 32 6.89 4.25 9.50
C PRO A 32 5.64 4.02 8.65
N TYR A 33 5.51 4.68 7.50
CA TYR A 33 4.31 4.60 6.68
C TYR A 33 4.41 3.53 5.59
N HIS A 34 3.35 2.77 5.39
CA HIS A 34 3.27 1.76 4.34
C HIS A 34 1.85 1.63 3.79
N LEU A 35 1.72 1.03 2.60
CA LEU A 35 0.45 0.91 1.88
C LEU A 35 -0.12 -0.50 1.96
N HIS A 36 -1.39 -0.59 2.34
CA HIS A 36 -2.21 -1.80 2.28
C HIS A 36 -3.33 -1.64 1.25
N PHE A 37 -3.53 -2.67 0.45
CA PHE A 37 -4.67 -2.82 -0.46
C PHE A 37 -5.65 -3.81 0.17
N MET A 38 -6.89 -3.40 0.37
CA MET A 38 -7.97 -4.24 0.90
C MET A 38 -8.82 -4.76 -0.26
N THR A 39 -9.10 -6.06 -0.25
CA THR A 39 -9.99 -6.69 -1.24
C THR A 39 -11.41 -6.73 -0.73
N ARG A 40 -12.37 -6.92 -1.64
CA ARG A 40 -13.77 -7.20 -1.27
C ARG A 40 -13.95 -8.56 -0.57
N CYS A 41 -13.00 -9.47 -0.72
CA CYS A 41 -13.01 -10.78 -0.06
C CYS A 41 -12.50 -10.74 1.39
N GLY A 42 -12.05 -9.58 1.88
CA GLY A 42 -11.52 -9.41 3.24
C GLY A 42 -10.00 -9.56 3.37
N ASP A 43 -9.30 -9.85 2.27
CA ASP A 43 -7.85 -9.96 2.27
C ASP A 43 -7.16 -8.60 2.22
N THR A 44 -5.93 -8.58 2.73
CA THR A 44 -5.05 -7.41 2.65
C THR A 44 -3.71 -7.75 2.02
N ALA A 45 -3.22 -6.86 1.15
CA ALA A 45 -1.92 -6.97 0.51
C ALA A 45 -1.05 -5.73 0.75
N GLN A 46 0.24 -5.91 1.00
CA GLN A 46 1.20 -4.81 1.11
C GLN A 46 1.78 -4.45 -0.25
N LEU A 47 2.06 -3.15 -0.43
CA LEU A 47 2.82 -2.68 -1.59
C LEU A 47 4.27 -3.17 -1.51
N VAL A 48 4.73 -3.84 -2.55
CA VAL A 48 6.14 -4.22 -2.73
C VAL A 48 6.73 -3.59 -3.99
N THR A 49 8.02 -3.26 -3.93
CA THR A 49 8.80 -2.86 -5.11
C THR A 49 9.86 -3.90 -5.43
N THR A 50 10.09 -4.11 -6.73
CA THR A 50 11.22 -4.90 -7.23
C THR A 50 12.47 -4.05 -7.22
N HIS A 51 13.20 -4.05 -6.11
CA HIS A 51 14.55 -3.50 -6.07
C HIS A 51 15.44 -4.39 -5.22
N THR A 52 15.91 -5.49 -5.81
CA THR A 52 17.30 -5.95 -5.77
C THR A 52 17.49 -7.06 -6.78
N GLN A 53 18.69 -7.13 -7.37
CA GLN A 53 19.12 -8.08 -8.41
C GLN A 53 19.09 -9.58 -7.98
N LYS A 54 18.77 -9.85 -6.70
CA LYS A 54 18.49 -11.18 -6.15
C LYS A 54 17.08 -11.16 -5.58
N GLU A 55 16.15 -11.85 -6.23
CA GLU A 55 14.70 -11.76 -6.09
C GLU A 55 14.17 -11.92 -4.66
N LYS A 56 14.14 -10.84 -3.87
CA LYS A 56 13.24 -10.71 -2.71
C LYS A 56 12.44 -9.43 -2.88
N ARG A 57 11.12 -9.57 -3.07
CA ARG A 57 10.19 -8.44 -3.11
C ARG A 57 10.26 -7.71 -1.76
N LYS A 58 10.72 -6.46 -1.75
CA LYS A 58 10.80 -5.65 -0.54
C LYS A 58 9.53 -4.80 -0.42
N VAL A 59 8.92 -4.81 0.76
CA VAL A 59 7.82 -3.91 1.11
C VAL A 59 8.29 -2.47 0.94
N ARG A 60 7.43 -1.64 0.34
CA ARG A 60 7.72 -0.24 0.07
C ARG A 60 7.30 0.60 1.26
N ASP A 61 8.30 1.06 2.00
CA ASP A 61 8.09 1.93 3.17
C ASP A 61 8.36 3.40 2.83
N PHE A 62 7.66 4.29 3.53
CA PHE A 62 7.64 5.72 3.33
C PHE A 62 7.92 6.46 4.65
N SER A 63 8.62 7.58 4.56
CA SER A 63 8.96 8.41 5.73
C SER A 63 7.80 9.23 6.27
N THR A 64 6.83 9.62 5.42
CA THR A 64 5.72 10.50 5.80
C THR A 64 4.42 10.08 5.11
N LYS A 65 3.24 10.38 5.71
CA LYS A 65 1.94 10.21 5.02
C LYS A 65 1.93 10.93 3.67
N GLY A 66 2.46 12.16 3.61
CA GLY A 66 2.51 12.94 2.38
C GLY A 66 3.39 12.35 1.27
N SER A 67 4.40 11.54 1.58
CA SER A 67 5.16 10.81 0.55
C SER A 67 4.43 9.58 0.04
N VAL A 68 3.51 9.00 0.83
CA VAL A 68 2.59 7.95 0.36
C VAL A 68 1.59 8.52 -0.64
N ILE A 69 0.95 9.64 -0.28
CA ILE A 69 -0.04 10.32 -1.12
C ILE A 69 0.57 10.72 -2.47
N ARG A 70 1.71 11.42 -2.46
CA ARG A 70 2.42 11.79 -3.69
C ARG A 70 2.82 10.59 -4.56
N PHE A 71 3.08 9.44 -3.95
CA PHE A 71 3.36 8.21 -4.69
C PHE A 71 2.11 7.66 -5.38
N LEU A 72 0.96 7.69 -4.71
CA LEU A 72 -0.32 7.31 -5.28
C LEU A 72 -0.76 8.27 -6.39
N ASP A 73 -0.68 9.59 -6.16
CA ASP A 73 -0.99 10.62 -7.17
C ASP A 73 -0.25 10.37 -8.49
N ALA A 74 1.04 10.05 -8.39
CA ALA A 74 1.89 9.88 -9.56
C ALA A 74 1.69 8.54 -10.28
N ARG A 75 1.14 7.51 -9.63
CA ARG A 75 1.24 6.11 -10.10
C ARG A 75 -0.05 5.30 -10.03
N PHE A 76 -1.08 5.79 -9.37
CA PHE A 76 -2.38 5.14 -9.24
C PHE A 76 -3.51 6.16 -9.48
N PRO A 77 -3.80 6.52 -10.75
CA PRO A 77 -4.90 7.43 -11.05
C PRO A 77 -6.24 6.93 -10.53
N GLY A 78 -6.99 7.80 -9.84
CA GLY A 78 -8.32 7.48 -9.29
C GLY A 78 -8.30 6.74 -7.94
N TYR A 79 -7.15 6.68 -7.27
CA TYR A 79 -7.04 6.07 -5.94
C TYR A 79 -7.87 6.79 -4.86
N ASP A 80 -8.21 8.07 -5.07
CA ASP A 80 -8.89 8.92 -4.08
C ASP A 80 -10.23 8.30 -3.63
N ASN A 81 -10.97 7.71 -4.57
CA ASN A 81 -12.25 7.04 -4.29
C ASN A 81 -12.09 5.74 -3.46
N LEU A 82 -10.87 5.21 -3.38
CA LEU A 82 -10.54 3.99 -2.66
C LEU A 82 -9.76 4.27 -1.37
N LEU A 83 -9.14 5.44 -1.23
CA LEU A 83 -8.35 5.77 -0.06
C LEU A 83 -9.26 5.95 1.15
N LYS A 84 -9.00 5.17 2.20
CA LYS A 84 -9.64 5.39 3.50
C LYS A 84 -8.95 6.55 4.22
N ASP A 85 -9.74 7.45 4.79
CA ASP A 85 -9.23 8.61 5.53
C ASP A 85 -8.39 8.25 6.76
N GLU A 86 -8.68 7.08 7.35
CA GLU A 86 -8.05 6.61 8.58
C GLU A 86 -6.68 5.96 8.34
N VAL A 87 -5.68 6.45 9.09
CA VAL A 87 -4.36 5.81 9.18
C VAL A 87 -4.42 4.69 10.22
N LYS A 88 -4.11 3.47 9.82
CA LYS A 88 -4.09 2.32 10.73
C LYS A 88 -2.76 2.23 11.46
N VAL A 89 -2.77 2.38 12.79
CA VAL A 89 -1.57 2.14 13.60
C VAL A 89 -1.34 0.64 13.73
N THR A 90 -0.22 0.15 13.21
CA THR A 90 0.26 -1.21 13.38
C THR A 90 1.34 -1.20 14.46
N LYS A 91 1.09 -1.80 15.62
CA LYS A 91 2.13 -2.04 16.62
C LYS A 91 2.88 -3.30 16.22
N THR A 92 4.15 -3.16 15.88
CA THR A 92 5.06 -4.30 15.82
C THR A 92 5.40 -4.67 17.26
N VAL A 93 4.88 -5.81 17.74
CA VAL A 93 5.19 -6.40 19.06
C VAL A 93 6.52 -7.13 18.96
#